data_AF-A0A958P8D8-F1
#
_entry.id   AF-A0A958P8D8-F1
#
_cell.length_a   1.000
_cell.length_b   1.000
_cell.length_c   1.000
_cell.angle_alpha   90.00
_cell.angle_beta   90.00
_cell.angle_gamma   90.00
#
_symmetry.space_group_name_H-M   'P 1'
#
loop_
_entity.id
_entity.type
_entity.pdbx_description
1 polymer ?
#
loop_
_entity_poly.entity_id
_entity_poly.type
_entity_poly.pdbx_seq_one_letter_code
_entity_poly.pdbx_strand_id
1 'polypeptide(L)'
;PQIFWFKSMRRNLVVMFIVSIFVNIGMWFERYVITVTSLHRDFLPVNWDYFSMTFFDLGVLFGSFGMFFTLFLFYIRALPAISIAEVKPVLSVGREDHHAKSH
;
A
#
# COMPACT_ATOMS: atom_id res chain seq x y z
N PRO A 1 8.09 4.72 -11.48
CA PRO A 1 9.38 4.15 -11.00
C PRO A 1 10.65 4.96 -11.32
N GLN A 2 10.63 5.85 -12.33
CA GLN A 2 11.85 6.58 -12.75
C GLN A 2 12.39 7.56 -11.69
N ILE A 3 11.51 8.13 -10.85
CA ILE A 3 11.89 9.06 -9.77
C ILE A 3 12.78 8.40 -8.70
N PHE A 4 12.72 7.07 -8.56
CA PHE A 4 13.50 6.33 -7.56
C PHE A 4 14.97 6.11 -7.93
N TRP A 5 15.40 6.44 -9.15
CA TRP A 5 16.82 6.38 -9.54
C TRP A 5 17.67 7.36 -8.72
N PHE A 6 17.08 8.47 -8.28
CA PHE A 6 17.77 9.45 -7.46
C PHE A 6 17.74 9.06 -5.97
N LYS A 7 18.93 8.85 -5.39
CA LYS A 7 19.09 8.51 -3.97
C LYS A 7 18.44 9.53 -3.04
N SER A 8 18.46 10.81 -3.39
CA SER A 8 17.85 11.89 -2.60
C SER A 8 16.33 11.75 -2.52
N MET A 9 15.68 11.36 -3.62
CA MET A 9 14.23 11.18 -3.69
C MET A 9 13.77 9.94 -2.91
N ARG A 10 14.59 8.88 -2.86
CA ARG A 10 14.29 7.67 -2.08
C ARG A 10 14.43 7.83 -0.57
N ARG A 11 15.21 8.81 -0.12
CA ARG A 11 15.45 9.07 1.31
C ARG A 11 14.53 10.15 1.88
N ASN A 12 13.74 10.80 1.03
CA ASN A 12 12.77 11.80 1.45
C ASN A 12 11.41 11.13 1.71
N LEU A 13 10.96 11.14 2.98
CA LEU A 13 9.70 10.54 3.41
C LEU A 13 8.49 11.12 2.67
N VAL A 14 8.47 12.44 2.43
CA VAL A 14 7.35 13.12 1.77
C VAL A 14 7.23 12.66 0.32
N VAL A 15 8.36 12.58 -0.39
CA VAL A 15 8.39 12.08 -1.77
C VAL A 15 7.94 10.62 -1.82
N MET A 16 8.43 9.78 -0.91
CA MET A 16 8.03 8.37 -0.83
C MET A 16 6.53 8.21 -0.57
N PHE A 17 5.96 9.01 0.32
CA PHE A 17 4.52 8.99 0.62
C PHE A 17 3.67 9.42 -0.57
N ILE A 18 4.03 10.51 -1.25
CA ILE A 18 3.28 10.97 -2.43
C ILE A 18 3.37 9.92 -3.55
N VAL A 19 4.56 9.39 -3.82
CA VAL A 19 4.74 8.38 -4.88
C VAL A 19 4.00 7.09 -4.56
N SER A 20 3.93 6.66 -3.29
CA SER A 20 3.20 5.44 -2.93
C SER A 20 1.70 5.58 -3.21
N ILE A 21 1.09 6.76 -3.00
CA ILE A 21 -0.31 7.03 -3.37
C ILE A 21 -0.49 6.85 -4.88
N PHE A 22 0.35 7.50 -5.70
CA PHE A 22 0.26 7.40 -7.16
C PHE A 22 0.48 5.98 -7.67
N VAL A 23 1.38 5.22 -7.07
CA VAL A 23 1.61 3.81 -7.43
C VAL A 23 0.36 2.98 -7.13
N ASN A 24 -0.25 3.12 -5.94
CA ASN A 24 -1.47 2.38 -5.61
C ASN A 24 -2.61 2.70 -6.59
N ILE A 25 -2.81 3.99 -6.90
CA ILE A 25 -3.81 4.43 -7.89
C ILE A 25 -3.48 3.86 -9.27
N GLY A 26 -2.23 3.92 -9.71
CA GLY A 26 -1.79 3.43 -11.01
C GLY A 26 -1.97 1.92 -11.17
N MET A 27 -1.65 1.14 -10.14
CA MET A 27 -1.87 -0.32 -10.14
C MET A 27 -3.36 -0.67 -10.18
N TRP A 28 -4.20 0.08 -9.46
CA TRP A 28 -5.63 -0.09 -9.54
C TRP A 28 -6.16 0.24 -10.95
N PHE A 29 -5.70 1.33 -11.56
CA PHE A 29 -6.05 1.69 -12.94
C PHE A 29 -5.61 0.63 -13.95
N GLU A 30 -4.42 0.04 -13.80
CA GLU A 30 -3.98 -1.08 -14.64
C GLU A 30 -5.02 -2.22 -14.62
N ARG A 31 -5.48 -2.62 -13.42
CA ARG A 31 -6.50 -3.67 -13.25
C ARG A 31 -7.86 -3.27 -13.82
N TYR A 32 -8.26 -2.02 -13.61
CA TYR A 32 -9.49 -1.47 -14.19
C TYR A 32 -9.46 -1.52 -15.71
N VAL A 33 -8.37 -1.06 -16.34
CA VAL A 33 -8.21 -1.05 -17.80
C VAL A 33 -8.22 -2.46 -18.37
N ILE A 34 -7.48 -3.40 -17.78
CA ILE A 34 -7.44 -4.80 -18.26
C ILE A 34 -8.85 -5.41 -18.22
N THR A 35 -9.58 -5.22 -17.13
CA THR A 35 -10.88 -5.86 -16.92
C THR A 35 -11.98 -5.21 -17.76
N VAL A 36 -12.09 -3.89 -17.75
CA VAL A 36 -13.17 -3.18 -18.46
C VAL A 36 -12.96 -3.21 -19.97
N THR A 37 -11.72 -3.00 -20.44
CA THR A 37 -11.45 -2.98 -21.89
C THR A 37 -11.59 -4.37 -22.52
N SER A 38 -11.27 -5.44 -21.78
CA SER A 38 -11.46 -6.81 -22.27
C SER A 38 -12.93 -7.21 -22.37
N LEU A 39 -13.78 -6.77 -21.42
CA LEU A 39 -15.22 -7.06 -21.46
C LEU A 39 -16.00 -6.22 -22.47
N HIS A 40 -15.58 -4.98 -22.71
CA HIS A 40 -16.29 -4.07 -23.61
C HIS A 40 -16.34 -4.58 -25.06
N ARG A 41 -15.33 -5.35 -25.49
CA ARG A 41 -15.21 -5.85 -26.87
C ARG A 41 -15.30 -7.36 -26.87
N ASP A 42 -16.52 -7.86 -26.70
CA ASP A 42 -16.79 -9.29 -26.81
C ASP A 42 -16.81 -9.76 -28.28
N PHE A 43 -16.77 -11.08 -28.50
CA PHE A 43 -16.70 -11.71 -29.83
C PHE A 43 -17.87 -11.35 -30.76
N LEU A 44 -19.03 -11.01 -30.20
CA LEU A 44 -20.23 -10.59 -30.93
C LEU A 44 -20.39 -9.07 -30.85
N PRO A 45 -20.43 -8.35 -31.99
CA PRO A 45 -20.49 -6.89 -32.00
C PRO A 45 -21.81 -6.31 -31.46
N VAL A 46 -22.86 -7.14 -31.29
CA VAL A 46 -24.14 -6.72 -30.70
C VAL A 46 -24.07 -6.56 -29.17
N ASN A 47 -23.08 -7.19 -28.52
CA ASN A 47 -22.90 -7.17 -27.06
C ASN A 47 -21.91 -6.09 -26.61
N TRP A 48 -21.47 -5.22 -27.52
CA TRP A 48 -20.56 -4.13 -27.18
C TRP A 48 -21.31 -3.08 -26.37
N ASP A 49 -20.95 -2.94 -25.11
CA ASP A 49 -21.52 -1.95 -24.21
C ASP A 49 -20.44 -1.24 -23.39
N TYR A 50 -20.71 0.03 -23.07
CA TYR A 50 -19.80 0.89 -22.33
C TYR A 50 -20.06 0.77 -20.83
N PHE A 51 -19.06 0.32 -20.08
CA PHE A 51 -19.14 0.34 -18.63
C PHE A 51 -19.12 1.80 -18.12
N SER A 52 -20.20 2.21 -17.46
CA SER A 52 -20.28 3.49 -16.75
C SER A 52 -20.24 3.23 -15.25
N MET A 53 -19.29 3.88 -14.57
CA MET A 53 -19.13 3.74 -13.13
C MET A 53 -20.25 4.52 -12.42
N THR A 54 -21.06 3.80 -11.64
CA THR A 54 -22.18 4.38 -10.90
C THR A 54 -21.69 4.88 -9.53
N PHE A 55 -22.45 5.79 -8.92
CA PHE A 55 -22.17 6.28 -7.57
C PHE A 55 -22.03 5.15 -6.53
N PHE A 56 -22.79 4.07 -6.67
CA PHE A 56 -22.70 2.91 -5.79
C PHE A 56 -21.36 2.17 -5.92
N ASP A 57 -20.77 2.08 -7.12
CA ASP A 57 -19.47 1.44 -7.33
C ASP A 57 -18.35 2.23 -6.64
N LEU A 58 -18.39 3.57 -6.74
CA LEU A 58 -17.49 4.44 -5.99
C LEU A 58 -17.74 4.34 -4.48
N GLY A 59 -19.00 4.26 -4.06
CA GLY A 59 -19.38 4.06 -2.66
C GLY A 59 -18.81 2.77 -2.06
N VAL A 60 -18.85 1.67 -2.80
CA VAL A 60 -18.24 0.40 -2.38
C VAL A 60 -16.71 0.49 -2.37
N LEU A 61 -16.10 1.15 -3.37
CA LEU A 61 -14.66 1.39 -3.40
C LEU A 61 -14.19 2.17 -2.16
N PHE A 62 -14.78 3.33 -1.88
CA PHE A 62 -14.44 4.12 -0.69
C PHE A 62 -14.85 3.43 0.62
N GLY A 63 -15.97 2.72 0.63
CA GLY A 63 -16.42 1.92 1.76
C GLY A 63 -15.43 0.82 2.13
N SER A 64 -14.78 0.19 1.14
CA SER A 64 -13.74 -0.81 1.38
C SER A 64 -12.51 -0.23 2.08
N PHE A 65 -12.09 0.98 1.72
CA PHE A 65 -11.02 1.69 2.43
C PHE A 65 -11.43 2.01 3.87
N GLY A 66 -12.66 2.50 4.07
CA GLY A 66 -13.22 2.75 5.40
C GLY A 66 -13.19 1.51 6.28
N MET A 67 -13.74 0.39 5.79
CA MET A 67 -13.72 -0.90 6.50
C MET A 67 -12.30 -1.38 6.80
N PHE A 68 -11.38 -1.29 5.83
CA PHE A 68 -9.98 -1.65 6.04
C PHE A 68 -9.35 -0.81 7.16
N PHE A 69 -9.50 0.52 7.13
CA PHE A 69 -8.96 1.39 8.16
C PHE A 69 -9.63 1.14 9.52
N THR A 70 -10.93 0.91 9.58
CA THR A 70 -11.62 0.57 10.83
C THR A 70 -11.04 -0.69 11.47
N LEU A 71 -10.90 -1.77 10.69
CA LEU A 71 -10.33 -3.02 11.18
C LEU A 71 -8.85 -2.88 11.53
N PHE A 72 -8.08 -2.15 10.72
CA PHE A 72 -6.67 -1.89 10.97
C PHE A 72 -6.44 -1.06 12.24
N LEU A 73 -7.24 0.01 12.44
CA LEU A 73 -7.19 0.83 13.64
C LEU A 73 -7.61 0.04 14.89
N PHE A 74 -8.61 -0.84 14.76
CA PHE A 74 -8.98 -1.76 15.83
C PHE A 74 -7.83 -2.72 16.16
N TYR A 75 -7.17 -3.29 15.15
CA TYR A 75 -6.02 -4.18 15.30
C TYR A 75 -4.87 -3.51 16.07
N ILE A 76 -4.41 -2.33 15.65
CA ILE A 76 -3.30 -1.62 16.33
C ILE A 76 -3.65 -1.21 17.77
N ARG A 77 -4.96 -1.06 18.07
CA ARG A 77 -5.44 -0.67 19.40
C ARG A 77 -5.59 -1.86 20.34
N ALA A 78 -5.97 -3.03 19.81
CA ALA A 78 -6.23 -4.23 20.59
C ALA A 78 -4.99 -5.13 20.74
N LEU A 79 -4.09 -5.15 19.74
CA LEU A 79 -2.96 -6.07 19.66
C LEU A 79 -1.64 -5.31 19.41
N PRO A 80 -0.49 -5.87 19.83
CA PRO A 80 0.82 -5.30 19.52
C PRO A 80 1.10 -5.44 18.02
N ALA A 81 1.21 -4.30 17.32
CA ALA A 81 1.46 -4.26 15.88
C ALA A 81 2.84 -4.82 15.47
N ILE A 82 3.78 -4.91 16.42
CA ILE A 82 5.14 -5.41 16.22
C ILE A 82 5.33 -6.69 17.03
N SER A 83 5.87 -7.73 16.40
CA SER A 83 6.21 -8.98 17.09
C SER A 83 7.41 -8.78 18.02
N ILE A 84 7.15 -8.74 19.33
CA ILE A 84 8.19 -8.57 20.36
C ILE A 84 9.13 -9.78 20.38
N ALA A 85 8.62 -10.99 20.08
CA ALA A 85 9.43 -12.21 20.06
C ALA A 85 10.51 -12.19 18.97
N GLU A 86 10.20 -11.60 17.80
CA GLU A 86 11.13 -11.46 16.68
C GLU A 86 12.09 -10.28 16.85
N VAL A 87 11.62 -9.20 17.49
CA VAL A 87 12.42 -7.97 17.66
C VAL A 87 13.45 -8.09 18.78
N LYS A 88 13.13 -8.84 19.86
CA LYS A 88 14.05 -9.06 21.00
C LYS A 88 15.43 -9.65 20.63
N PRO A 89 15.55 -10.69 19.79
CA PRO A 89 16.86 -11.24 19.42
C PRO A 89 17.64 -10.38 18.41
N VAL A 90 16.96 -9.51 17.64
CA VAL A 90 17.60 -8.63 16.64
C VAL A 90 18.07 -7.31 17.26
N LEU A 91 17.41 -6.84 18.32
CA LEU A 91 17.96 -5.84 19.21
C LEU A 91 19.18 -6.48 19.88
N SER A 92 20.39 -6.15 19.40
CA SER A 92 21.61 -6.45 20.13
C SER A 92 21.39 -6.07 21.58
N VAL A 93 21.43 -7.04 22.48
CA VAL A 93 21.49 -6.83 23.94
C VAL A 93 22.32 -5.58 24.19
N GLY A 94 21.69 -4.56 24.78
CA GLY A 94 22.05 -3.17 24.57
C GLY A 94 23.51 -2.86 24.85
N ARG A 95 24.35 -2.79 23.80
CA ARG A 95 25.67 -2.11 23.76
C ARG A 95 26.33 -1.97 25.15
N GLU A 96 26.65 -3.10 25.79
CA GLU A 96 27.47 -3.15 27.01
C GLU A 96 28.98 -3.08 26.68
N ASP A 97 29.36 -2.62 25.49
CA ASP A 97 30.76 -2.50 25.06
C ASP A 97 31.43 -1.17 25.46
N HIS A 98 30.85 -0.40 26.40
CA HIS A 98 31.45 0.84 26.93
C HIS A 98 32.33 0.65 28.17
N HIS A 99 32.59 -0.59 28.61
CA HIS A 99 33.36 -0.86 29.83
C HIS A 99 34.60 -1.75 29.66
N ALA A 100 35.22 -1.78 28.47
CA ALA A 100 36.42 -2.60 28.21
C ALA A 100 37.64 -1.83 27.67
N LYS A 101 37.73 -0.50 27.85
CA LYS A 101 38.92 0.31 27.46
C LYS A 101 39.30 1.42 28.45
N SER A 102 39.11 1.19 29.74
CA SER A 102 39.80 1.95 30.77
C SER A 102 40.13 1.00 31.91
N HIS A 103 41.25 0.31 31.77
CA HIS A 103 42.19 -0.12 32.81
C HIS A 103 43.35 -0.85 32.11
#